data_AF-A0A7I7RFM3-F1
#
_entry.id   AF-A0A7I7RFM3-F1
#
_cell.length_a   1.000
_cell.length_b   1.000
_cell.length_c   1.000
_cell.angle_alpha   90.00
_cell.angle_beta   90.00
_cell.angle_gamma   90.00
#
_symmetry.space_group_name_H-M   'P 1'
#
loop_
_entity.id
_entity.type
_entity.pdbx_description
1 polymer ?
#
loop_
_entity_poly.entity_id
_entity_poly.type
_entity_poly.pdbx_seq_one_letter_code
_entity_poly.pdbx_strand_id
1 'polypeptide(L)'
;MFRICLRLSALVMAGAAAFSLGPAPAVKADAMSYLQSLNNHGMSVYDTSDALRNGYWVCNELNYNTGDVVAERLYYRYASMTVAEAATILMVAVWELCPWHYDPQDLVPVAPPSPLLARAE
;
A
#
# COMPACT_ATOMS: atom_id res chain seq x y z
N MET A 1 39.30 -48.74 22.53
CA MET A 1 40.29 -47.63 22.46
C MET A 1 39.97 -46.77 21.24
N PHE A 2 39.32 -45.63 21.43
CA PHE A 2 39.11 -44.63 20.36
C PHE A 2 40.09 -43.48 20.60
N ARG A 3 41.03 -43.27 19.68
CA ARG A 3 41.99 -42.17 19.71
C ARG A 3 41.44 -40.99 18.89
N ILE A 4 41.45 -39.85 19.57
CA ILE A 4 41.20 -38.48 19.15
C ILE A 4 41.96 -38.11 17.87
N CYS A 5 41.34 -37.33 16.99
CA CYS A 5 41.99 -36.19 16.32
C CYS A 5 40.94 -35.25 15.72
N LEU A 6 40.65 -34.21 16.51
CA LEU A 6 40.06 -32.94 16.13
C LEU A 6 40.72 -32.40 14.84
N ARG A 7 39.95 -32.15 13.79
CA ARG A 7 40.36 -31.26 12.70
C ARG A 7 39.26 -30.27 12.41
N LEU A 8 39.47 -29.06 12.95
CA LEU A 8 38.93 -27.82 12.42
C LEU A 8 39.24 -27.76 10.92
N SER A 9 38.21 -27.56 10.11
CA SER A 9 38.30 -26.80 8.86
C SER A 9 36.88 -26.33 8.56
N ALA A 10 36.60 -25.12 9.04
CA ALA A 10 35.36 -24.40 8.82
C ALA A 10 35.07 -24.34 7.32
N LEU A 11 33.99 -25.00 6.93
CA LEU A 11 33.53 -25.13 5.56
C LEU A 11 32.75 -23.87 5.19
N VAL A 12 33.21 -23.22 4.12
CA VAL A 12 32.40 -22.49 3.13
C VAL A 12 31.77 -21.17 3.61
N MET A 13 32.52 -20.09 3.37
CA MET A 13 31.96 -18.83 2.89
C MET A 13 31.18 -19.09 1.60
N ALA A 14 29.86 -19.23 1.71
CA ALA A 14 28.93 -19.05 0.61
C ALA A 14 27.92 -18.00 1.05
N GLY A 15 28.09 -16.80 0.51
CA GLY A 15 27.08 -15.77 0.56
C GLY A 15 25.84 -16.27 -0.18
N ALA A 16 24.84 -16.65 0.60
CA ALA A 16 23.46 -16.63 0.18
C ALA A 16 22.75 -15.90 1.31
N ALA A 17 22.44 -14.63 1.08
CA ALA A 17 21.36 -14.00 1.81
C ALA A 17 20.12 -14.84 1.51
N ALA A 18 19.86 -15.83 2.36
CA ALA A 18 18.56 -16.45 2.45
C ALA A 18 17.64 -15.33 2.93
N PHE A 19 17.06 -14.63 1.96
CA PHE A 19 15.78 -13.97 2.17
C PHE A 19 14.86 -15.10 2.57
N SER A 20 14.71 -15.28 3.88
CA SER A 20 13.64 -16.07 4.43
C SER A 20 12.37 -15.47 3.88
N LEU A 21 11.86 -16.03 2.79
CA LEU A 21 10.45 -16.00 2.43
C LEU A 21 9.74 -16.80 3.52
N GLY A 22 9.76 -16.26 4.75
CA GLY A 22 8.73 -16.57 5.70
C GLY A 22 7.41 -16.22 5.03
N PRO A 23 6.32 -16.96 5.31
CA PRO A 23 5.01 -16.55 4.83
C PRO A 23 4.85 -15.09 5.24
N ALA A 24 4.74 -14.20 4.25
CA ALA A 24 4.36 -12.83 4.50
C ALA A 24 3.15 -12.90 5.44
N PRO A 25 3.12 -12.13 6.55
CA PRO A 25 2.03 -12.19 7.50
C PRO A 25 0.73 -12.11 6.69
N ALA A 26 -0.18 -13.06 6.94
CA ALA A 26 -1.45 -13.14 6.23
C ALA A 26 -2.03 -11.73 6.16
N VAL A 27 -2.06 -11.21 4.93
CA VAL A 27 -2.39 -9.83 4.64
C VAL A 27 -3.75 -9.57 5.27
N LYS A 28 -3.78 -8.70 6.27
CA LYS A 28 -5.04 -8.20 6.81
C LYS A 28 -5.64 -7.28 5.75
N ALA A 29 -6.28 -7.86 4.74
CA ALA A 29 -7.31 -7.15 3.99
C ALA A 29 -8.52 -7.05 4.92
N ASP A 30 -8.49 -6.11 5.86
CA ASP A 30 -9.53 -5.96 6.87
C ASP A 30 -10.44 -4.79 6.51
N ALA A 31 -11.60 -5.12 5.98
CA ALA A 31 -12.61 -4.13 5.59
C ALA A 31 -13.00 -3.21 6.76
N MET A 32 -12.99 -3.74 7.99
CA MET A 32 -13.33 -2.96 9.18
C MET A 32 -12.22 -1.97 9.55
N SER A 33 -10.95 -2.37 9.52
CA SER A 33 -9.83 -1.45 9.76
C SER A 33 -9.78 -0.34 8.70
N TYR A 34 -10.04 -0.65 7.43
CA TYR A 34 -10.16 0.35 6.36
C TYR A 34 -11.22 1.41 6.69
N LEU A 35 -12.44 0.99 7.01
CA LEU A 35 -13.54 1.90 7.35
C LEU A 35 -13.24 2.72 8.61
N GLN A 36 -12.60 2.11 9.61
CA GLN A 36 -12.21 2.81 10.82
C GLN A 36 -11.12 3.85 10.54
N SER A 37 -10.11 3.49 9.74
CA SER A 37 -9.02 4.39 9.36
C SER A 37 -9.54 5.56 8.52
N LEU A 38 -10.49 5.36 7.61
CA LEU A 38 -11.14 6.48 6.91
C LEU A 38 -11.80 7.47 7.89
N ASN A 39 -12.57 6.97 8.87
CA ASN A 39 -13.18 7.81 9.90
C ASN A 39 -12.13 8.54 10.76
N ASN A 40 -11.02 7.87 11.11
CA ASN A 40 -9.92 8.49 11.85
C ASN A 40 -9.23 9.61 11.06
N HIS A 41 -9.25 9.54 9.73
CA HIS A 41 -8.77 10.58 8.82
C HIS A 41 -9.82 11.67 8.53
N GLY A 42 -10.94 11.70 9.25
CA GLY A 42 -11.97 12.73 9.14
C GLY A 42 -12.95 12.50 7.99
N MET A 43 -12.84 11.39 7.26
CA MET A 43 -13.81 11.03 6.23
C MET A 43 -15.01 10.32 6.86
N SER A 44 -16.16 10.97 6.82
CA SER A 44 -17.41 10.34 7.27
C SER A 44 -17.87 9.28 6.27
N VAL A 45 -17.82 8.01 6.68
CA VAL A 45 -18.38 6.91 5.88
C VAL A 45 -19.88 6.82 6.08
N TYR A 46 -20.65 7.46 5.19
CA TYR A 46 -22.12 7.39 5.22
C TYR A 46 -22.68 6.11 4.63
N ASP A 47 -22.03 5.58 3.57
CA ASP A 47 -22.35 4.30 2.96
C ASP A 47 -21.11 3.41 2.99
N THR A 48 -21.12 2.41 3.87
CA THR A 48 -20.02 1.46 4.05
C THR A 48 -19.79 0.60 2.80
N SER A 49 -20.85 0.33 2.03
CA SER A 49 -20.75 -0.49 0.83
C SER A 49 -20.09 0.25 -0.31
N ASP A 50 -20.38 1.55 -0.47
CA ASP A 50 -19.72 2.38 -1.47
C ASP A 50 -18.26 2.66 -1.09
N ALA A 51 -17.99 2.97 0.18
CA ALA A 51 -16.62 3.16 0.65
C ALA A 51 -15.74 1.92 0.43
N LEU A 52 -16.24 0.72 0.75
CA LEU A 52 -15.50 -0.51 0.48
C LEU A 52 -15.31 -0.77 -1.01
N ARG A 53 -16.32 -0.50 -1.84
CA ARG A 53 -16.17 -0.59 -3.31
C ARG A 53 -15.06 0.33 -3.82
N ASN A 54 -14.94 1.54 -3.27
CA ASN A 54 -13.89 2.48 -3.63
C ASN A 54 -12.52 1.96 -3.22
N GLY A 55 -12.38 1.47 -1.98
CA GLY A 55 -11.12 0.88 -1.49
C GLY A 55 -10.67 -0.32 -2.33
N TYR A 56 -11.57 -1.26 -2.63
CA TYR A 56 -11.22 -2.41 -3.47
C TYR A 56 -10.99 -2.03 -4.94
N TRP A 57 -11.68 -1.01 -5.45
CA TRP A 57 -11.41 -0.50 -6.79
C TRP A 57 -10.00 0.10 -6.88
N VAL A 58 -9.57 0.89 -5.88
CA VAL A 58 -8.20 1.40 -5.80
C VAL A 58 -7.20 0.25 -5.84
N CYS A 59 -7.40 -0.77 -5.00
CA CYS A 59 -6.53 -1.95 -4.98
C CYS A 59 -6.50 -2.70 -6.32
N ASN A 60 -7.62 -2.73 -7.06
CA ASN A 60 -7.64 -3.31 -8.39
C ASN A 60 -6.86 -2.46 -9.40
N GLU A 61 -7.05 -1.15 -9.42
CA GLU A 61 -6.37 -0.23 -10.35
C GLU A 61 -4.86 -0.16 -10.14
N LEU A 62 -4.40 -0.33 -8.90
CA LEU A 62 -2.98 -0.38 -8.55
C LEU A 62 -2.25 -1.60 -9.13
N ASN A 63 -2.97 -2.60 -9.64
CA ASN A 63 -2.34 -3.69 -10.42
C ASN A 63 -1.88 -3.24 -11.81
N TYR A 64 -2.39 -2.10 -12.30
CA TYR A 64 -2.19 -1.65 -13.68
C TYR A 64 -1.64 -0.23 -13.78
N ASN A 65 -1.75 0.56 -12.71
CA ASN A 65 -1.39 1.98 -12.70
C ASN A 65 -0.62 2.34 -11.41
N THR A 66 0.09 3.46 -11.46
CA THR A 66 0.76 4.08 -10.31
C THR A 66 -0.22 4.82 -9.40
N GLY A 67 0.18 5.08 -8.15
CA GLY A 67 -0.70 5.70 -7.15
C GLY A 67 -1.23 7.08 -7.56
N ASP A 68 -0.42 7.90 -8.21
CA ASP A 68 -0.82 9.23 -8.70
C ASP A 68 -1.97 9.14 -9.73
N VAL A 69 -1.86 8.22 -10.69
CA VAL A 69 -2.90 7.98 -11.71
C VAL A 69 -4.18 7.45 -11.07
N VAL A 70 -4.07 6.56 -10.08
CA VAL A 70 -5.24 6.01 -9.38
C VAL A 70 -5.94 7.09 -8.55
N ALA A 71 -5.20 7.92 -7.82
CA ALA A 71 -5.77 9.05 -7.07
C ALA A 71 -6.47 10.06 -7.99
N GLU A 72 -5.86 10.40 -9.12
CA GLU A 72 -6.46 11.30 -10.12
C GLU A 72 -7.76 10.71 -10.70
N ARG A 73 -7.74 9.43 -11.10
CA ARG A 73 -8.95 8.75 -11.60
C ARG A 73 -10.03 8.64 -10.54
N LEU A 74 -9.67 8.41 -9.28
CA LEU A 74 -10.61 8.36 -8.17
C LEU A 74 -11.29 9.72 -7.98
N TYR A 75 -10.53 10.81 -8.02
CA TYR A 75 -11.05 12.17 -7.96
C TYR A 75 -12.04 12.45 -9.10
N TYR A 76 -11.69 12.16 -10.36
CA TYR A 76 -12.60 12.39 -11.49
C TYR A 76 -13.80 11.46 -11.53
N ARG A 77 -13.76 10.33 -10.82
CA ARG A 77 -14.89 9.40 -10.73
C ARG A 77 -16.02 9.94 -9.87
N TYR A 78 -15.72 10.75 -8.86
CA TYR A 78 -16.68 11.24 -7.88
C TYR A 78 -16.73 12.76 -7.84
N ALA A 79 -17.78 13.34 -8.42
CA ALA A 79 -17.93 14.80 -8.54
C ALA A 79 -17.94 15.56 -7.19
N SER A 80 -18.27 14.89 -6.10
CA SER A 80 -18.28 15.48 -4.75
C SER A 80 -17.00 15.24 -3.95
N MET A 81 -16.03 14.51 -4.51
CA MET A 81 -14.79 14.14 -3.83
C MET A 81 -13.73 15.20 -4.08
N THR A 82 -13.02 15.58 -3.03
CA THR A 82 -11.85 16.47 -3.12
C THR A 82 -10.59 15.68 -3.45
N VAL A 83 -9.56 16.37 -3.96
CA VAL A 83 -8.25 15.75 -4.23
C VAL A 83 -7.64 15.15 -2.95
N ALA A 84 -7.81 15.82 -1.81
CA ALA A 84 -7.31 15.37 -0.52
C ALA A 84 -8.01 14.08 -0.04
N GLU A 85 -9.32 13.97 -0.26
CA GLU A 85 -10.07 12.75 0.04
C GLU A 85 -9.66 11.58 -0.86
N ALA A 86 -9.46 11.83 -2.16
CA ALA A 86 -8.99 10.79 -3.08
C ALA A 86 -7.60 10.24 -2.67
N ALA A 87 -6.67 11.13 -2.30
CA ALA A 87 -5.36 10.74 -1.78
C ALA A 87 -5.46 9.96 -0.46
N THR A 88 -6.37 10.39 0.44
CA THR A 88 -6.61 9.70 1.72
C THR A 88 -7.18 8.29 1.50
N ILE A 89 -8.18 8.14 0.61
CA ILE A 89 -8.74 6.84 0.24
C ILE A 89 -7.65 5.92 -0.32
N LEU A 90 -6.78 6.45 -1.18
CA LEU A 90 -5.69 5.67 -1.75
C LEU A 90 -4.73 5.19 -0.68
N MET A 91 -4.25 6.09 0.17
CA MET A 91 -3.31 5.75 1.25
C MET A 91 -3.89 4.70 2.19
N VAL A 92 -5.13 4.91 2.66
CA VAL A 92 -5.78 4.00 3.61
C VAL A 92 -6.12 2.66 2.94
N ALA A 93 -6.51 2.64 1.67
CA ALA A 93 -6.74 1.40 0.92
C ALA A 93 -5.44 0.58 0.77
N VAL A 94 -4.32 1.24 0.43
CA VAL A 94 -3.02 0.58 0.35
C VAL A 94 -2.63 0.01 1.71
N TRP A 95 -2.79 0.76 2.80
CA TRP A 95 -2.41 0.29 4.14
C TRP A 95 -3.28 -0.84 4.69
N GLU A 96 -4.59 -0.76 4.49
CA GLU A 96 -5.57 -1.61 5.19
C GLU A 96 -6.17 -2.72 4.31
N LEU A 97 -6.16 -2.57 2.98
CA LEU A 97 -6.78 -3.53 2.06
C LEU A 97 -5.77 -4.21 1.13
N CYS A 98 -4.79 -3.48 0.61
CA CYS A 98 -3.79 -4.01 -0.32
C CYS A 98 -2.35 -3.59 -0.01
N PRO A 99 -1.80 -4.00 1.15
CA PRO A 99 -0.46 -3.59 1.61
C PRO A 99 0.69 -4.11 0.75
N TRP A 100 0.45 -5.03 -0.19
CA TRP A 100 1.46 -5.42 -1.18
C TRP A 100 1.69 -4.37 -2.27
N HIS A 101 0.77 -3.40 -2.43
CA HIS A 101 0.95 -2.22 -3.28
C HIS A 101 1.62 -1.05 -2.53
N TYR A 102 2.03 -1.25 -1.27
CA TYR A 102 2.77 -0.24 -0.55
C TYR A 102 4.14 -0.03 -1.20
N ASP A 103 4.27 1.04 -1.98
CA ASP A 103 5.55 1.59 -2.40
C ASP A 103 5.86 2.83 -1.54
N PRO A 104 7.00 2.87 -0.81
CA PRO A 104 7.43 4.06 -0.09
C PRO A 104 7.50 5.34 -0.95
N GLN A 105 7.60 5.22 -2.28
CA GLN A 105 7.63 6.34 -3.21
C GLN A 105 6.25 6.95 -3.49
N ASP A 106 5.17 6.20 -3.29
CA ASP A 106 3.78 6.68 -3.47
C ASP A 106 3.29 7.55 -2.30
N LEU A 107 4.03 7.57 -1.18
CA LEU A 107 3.77 8.39 0.00
C LEU A 107 4.48 9.75 -0.01
N VAL A 108 5.22 10.06 -1.07
CA VAL A 108 5.73 11.42 -1.23
C VAL A 108 4.50 12.33 -1.29
N PRO A 109 4.36 13.32 -0.38
CA PRO A 109 3.24 14.24 -0.41
C PRO A 109 3.18 14.81 -1.82
N VAL A 110 2.07 14.57 -2.50
CA VAL A 110 1.82 14.99 -3.88
C VAL A 110 2.22 16.46 -3.97
N ALA A 111 3.43 16.71 -4.48
CA ALA A 111 3.72 18.00 -5.07
C ALA A 111 2.60 18.23 -6.09
N PRO A 112 2.03 19.44 -6.17
CA PRO A 112 0.78 19.71 -6.86
C PRO A 112 0.72 18.96 -8.19
N PRO A 113 -0.40 18.26 -8.46
CA PRO A 113 -0.48 17.17 -9.42
C PRO A 113 -0.08 17.64 -10.81
N SER A 114 1.17 17.43 -11.21
CA SER A 114 1.69 17.88 -12.52
C SER A 114 1.57 19.40 -12.79
N PRO A 115 2.44 19.99 -13.64
CA PRO A 115 2.30 21.40 -14.06
C PRO A 115 1.00 21.71 -14.84
N LEU A 116 0.16 20.70 -15.09
CA LEU A 116 -1.15 20.84 -15.72
C LEU A 116 -2.24 21.31 -14.74
N LEU A 117 -2.24 20.85 -13.48
CA LEU A 117 -3.21 21.33 -12.47
C LEU A 117 -2.77 22.63 -11.80
N ALA A 118 -1.47 22.94 -11.75
CA ALA A 118 -0.96 24.23 -11.27
C ALA A 118 -1.33 25.44 -12.17
N ARG A 119 -1.99 25.20 -13.30
CA ARG A 119 -2.50 26.23 -14.22
C ARG A 119 -4.03 26.42 -14.15
N ALA A 120 -4.71 25.67 -13.29
CA ALA A 120 -6.16 25.75 -13.13
C ALA A 120 -6.61 26.66 -11.97
N GLU A 121 -5.66 27.36 -11.32
CA GLU A 121 -5.88 28.37 -10.28
C GLU A 121 -5.61 29.79 -10.79
#